data_AF-A0A2N9LRI6-F1
#
_entry.id   AF-A0A2N9LRI6-F1
#
_cell.length_a   1.000
_cell.length_b   1.000
_cell.length_c   1.000
_cell.angle_alpha   90.00
_cell.angle_beta   90.00
_cell.angle_gamma   90.00
#
_symmetry.space_group_name_H-M   'P 1'
#
loop_
_entity.id
_entity.type
_entity.pdbx_description
1 polymer ?
#
loop_
_entity_poly.entity_id
_entity_poly.type
_entity_poly.pdbx_seq_one_letter_code
_entity_poly.pdbx_strand_id
1 'polypeptide(L)'
;MAMTAFALLKSDTSLFFLAPTCATLSPATSASSFASTSMKSLRLRLFLTHLAISAAIIGSCVAFIVFAWYPPPFAQLEGISSILLLMAGVDVGAGPLCTLVAASPKKSRAHLARDLAVIGSVQLLALGYAVYTTCIARPAFVVYSVGEFEVEHANELTSEELAKATTPAFASAPLLGPVFVEARFPDDPKEAMRIVNSAVFGGPDIKDMPRSFQPWPYPGTDAREKAKPISQLPEHGALREAVVPLLRSRGVGEADAVVLPITGKIDRGTVVLRKSDLAVLGIIPYLAP
;
A
#
# COMPACT_ATOMS: atom_id res chain seq x y z
N MET A 1 13.06 -66.17 -93.49
CA MET A 1 12.31 -66.82 -94.59
C MET A 1 10.99 -66.07 -94.68
N ALA A 2 10.70 -65.43 -95.84
CA ALA A 2 9.66 -64.41 -96.07
C ALA A 2 9.84 -63.11 -95.23
N MET A 3 9.69 -61.86 -95.71
CA MET A 3 8.68 -61.23 -96.61
C MET A 3 7.26 -61.28 -95.98
N THR A 4 6.45 -60.22 -95.93
CA THR A 4 6.27 -59.11 -96.89
C THR A 4 5.67 -57.86 -96.19
N ALA A 5 5.87 -56.69 -96.82
CA ALA A 5 5.02 -55.48 -96.81
C ALA A 5 3.50 -55.77 -96.87
N PHE A 6 2.54 -54.86 -96.61
CA PHE A 6 2.44 -53.38 -96.74
C PHE A 6 1.25 -52.90 -95.84
N ALA A 7 0.78 -51.64 -95.69
CA ALA A 7 1.05 -50.33 -96.31
C ALA A 7 0.50 -49.15 -95.43
N LEU A 8 0.83 -47.90 -95.82
CA LEU A 8 0.03 -46.63 -95.89
C LEU A 8 -1.25 -46.43 -95.01
N LEU A 9 -1.62 -45.26 -94.47
CA LEU A 9 -1.19 -43.83 -94.48
C LEU A 9 -1.83 -43.21 -93.19
N LYS A 10 -1.45 -42.09 -92.53
CA LYS A 10 -0.99 -40.76 -92.96
C LYS A 10 -0.45 -39.98 -91.72
N SER A 11 0.09 -38.78 -91.91
CA SER A 11 0.67 -37.87 -90.91
C SER A 11 -0.38 -37.31 -89.90
N ASP A 12 -0.07 -36.69 -88.76
CA ASP A 12 0.91 -35.60 -88.52
C ASP A 12 1.66 -35.61 -87.18
N THR A 13 2.78 -34.87 -87.18
CA THR A 13 3.67 -34.56 -86.05
C THR A 13 3.04 -33.76 -84.91
N SER A 14 3.37 -34.10 -83.66
CA SER A 14 4.11 -33.21 -82.74
C SER A 14 4.54 -33.92 -81.45
N LEU A 15 5.81 -33.77 -81.07
CA LEU A 15 6.40 -34.25 -79.82
C LEU A 15 5.91 -33.43 -78.62
N PHE A 16 5.56 -34.08 -77.51
CA PHE A 16 5.89 -33.60 -76.16
C PHE A 16 5.92 -34.75 -75.16
N PHE A 17 7.10 -35.03 -74.59
CA PHE A 17 7.26 -35.93 -73.44
C PHE A 17 6.78 -35.22 -72.17
N LEU A 18 5.82 -35.81 -71.43
CA LEU A 18 5.59 -35.43 -70.03
C LEU A 18 6.58 -36.16 -69.12
N ALA A 19 7.48 -35.40 -68.49
CA ALA A 19 8.23 -35.84 -67.33
C ALA A 19 7.39 -35.61 -66.05
N PRO A 20 7.56 -36.43 -64.99
CA PRO A 20 6.77 -36.29 -63.76
C PRO A 20 7.19 -35.05 -62.96
N THR A 21 6.20 -34.30 -62.48
CA THR A 21 6.38 -33.06 -61.73
C THR A 21 7.00 -33.32 -60.35
N CYS A 22 8.24 -32.88 -60.15
CA CYS A 22 8.87 -32.89 -58.84
C CYS A 22 8.26 -31.79 -57.95
N ALA A 23 7.42 -32.17 -56.98
CA ALA A 23 6.76 -31.23 -56.08
C ALA A 23 7.77 -30.59 -55.11
N THR A 24 8.03 -29.29 -55.30
CA THR A 24 8.86 -28.49 -54.39
C THR A 24 8.08 -28.15 -53.12
N LEU A 25 8.39 -28.85 -52.02
CA LEU A 25 7.89 -28.48 -50.68
C LEU A 25 8.44 -27.10 -50.30
N SER A 26 7.56 -26.10 -50.23
CA SER A 26 7.93 -24.72 -49.91
C SER A 26 8.25 -24.55 -48.41
N PRO A 27 9.46 -24.11 -48.03
CA PRO A 27 9.88 -24.02 -46.62
C PRO A 27 9.29 -22.82 -45.83
N ALA A 28 8.45 -21.99 -46.46
CA ALA A 28 7.98 -20.72 -45.88
C ALA A 28 6.92 -20.86 -44.75
N THR A 29 6.13 -21.94 -44.76
CA THR A 29 5.01 -22.14 -43.82
C THR A 29 5.45 -22.63 -42.43
N SER A 30 6.54 -23.40 -42.32
CA SER A 30 7.07 -23.84 -41.03
C SER A 30 7.80 -22.72 -40.28
N ALA A 31 8.62 -21.93 -40.98
CA ALA A 31 9.40 -20.84 -40.39
C ALA A 31 8.54 -19.73 -39.77
N SER A 32 7.42 -19.37 -40.41
CA SER A 32 6.49 -18.33 -39.94
C SER A 32 5.75 -18.74 -38.66
N SER A 33 5.32 -20.02 -38.57
CA SER A 33 4.72 -20.60 -37.36
C SER A 33 5.71 -20.64 -36.19
N PHE A 34 6.94 -21.14 -36.44
CA PHE A 34 7.97 -21.27 -35.40
C PHE A 34 8.42 -19.91 -34.85
N ALA A 35 8.60 -18.92 -35.75
CA ALA A 35 8.88 -17.54 -35.36
C ALA A 35 7.74 -16.97 -34.49
N SER A 36 6.48 -17.07 -34.92
CA SER A 36 5.31 -16.56 -34.17
C SER A 36 5.26 -17.09 -32.73
N THR A 37 5.50 -18.39 -32.54
CA THR A 37 5.51 -19.04 -31.22
C THR A 37 6.68 -18.55 -30.35
N SER A 38 7.89 -18.45 -30.93
CA SER A 38 9.07 -17.89 -30.25
C SER A 38 8.90 -16.41 -29.85
N MET A 39 8.23 -15.61 -30.69
CA MET A 39 7.96 -14.20 -30.38
C MET A 39 7.00 -14.05 -29.18
N LYS A 40 5.97 -14.89 -29.10
CA LYS A 40 5.02 -14.89 -27.97
C LYS A 40 5.70 -15.33 -26.67
N SER A 41 6.55 -16.35 -26.70
CA SER A 41 7.24 -16.85 -25.50
C SER A 41 8.20 -15.83 -24.90
N LEU A 42 8.96 -15.08 -25.71
CA LEU A 42 9.85 -14.01 -25.21
C LEU A 42 9.06 -12.88 -24.52
N ARG A 43 8.00 -12.39 -25.18
CA ARG A 43 7.14 -11.32 -24.64
C ARG A 43 6.51 -11.71 -23.31
N LEU A 44 5.91 -12.89 -23.26
CA LEU A 44 5.29 -13.41 -22.05
C LEU A 44 6.32 -13.64 -20.93
N ARG A 45 7.51 -14.15 -21.25
CA ARG A 45 8.56 -14.35 -20.24
C ARG A 45 9.02 -13.02 -19.63
N LEU A 46 9.28 -11.99 -20.46
CA LEU A 46 9.67 -10.67 -19.97
C LEU A 46 8.56 -10.00 -19.15
N PHE A 47 7.31 -10.10 -19.61
CA PHE A 47 6.14 -9.63 -18.86
C PHE A 47 6.03 -10.30 -17.49
N LEU A 48 6.05 -11.64 -17.42
CA LEU A 48 5.92 -12.39 -16.17
C LEU A 48 7.10 -12.17 -15.22
N THR A 49 8.32 -12.08 -15.76
CA THR A 49 9.51 -11.75 -14.93
C THR A 49 9.39 -10.34 -14.35
N HIS A 50 8.99 -9.34 -15.13
CA HIS A 50 8.79 -7.98 -14.62
C HIS A 50 7.65 -7.96 -13.59
N LEU A 51 6.49 -8.55 -13.91
CA LEU A 51 5.34 -8.64 -13.00
C LEU A 51 5.72 -9.25 -11.64
N ALA A 52 6.49 -10.34 -11.64
CA ALA A 52 6.96 -10.98 -10.40
C ALA A 52 7.92 -10.07 -9.61
N ILE A 53 8.84 -9.35 -10.29
CA ILE A 53 9.76 -8.41 -9.65
C ILE A 53 9.00 -7.21 -9.06
N SER A 54 8.12 -6.57 -9.84
CA SER A 54 7.30 -5.45 -9.37
C SER A 54 6.44 -5.89 -8.18
N ALA A 55 5.72 -7.02 -8.28
CA ALA A 55 4.89 -7.52 -7.19
C ALA A 55 5.70 -7.82 -5.91
N ALA A 56 6.91 -8.38 -6.02
CA ALA A 56 7.77 -8.63 -4.86
C ALA A 56 8.26 -7.33 -4.20
N ILE A 57 8.71 -6.35 -5.00
CA ILE A 57 9.19 -5.06 -4.50
C ILE A 57 8.05 -4.27 -3.86
N ILE A 58 6.95 -4.08 -4.60
CA ILE A 58 5.77 -3.30 -4.16
C ILE A 58 5.11 -3.97 -2.96
N GLY A 59 4.96 -5.29 -2.97
CA GLY A 59 4.46 -6.05 -1.83
C GLY A 59 5.32 -5.89 -0.57
N SER A 60 6.65 -5.84 -0.73
CA SER A 60 7.57 -5.55 0.38
C SER A 60 7.41 -4.12 0.91
N CYS A 61 7.26 -3.13 0.03
CA CYS A 61 7.00 -1.74 0.42
C CYS A 61 5.64 -1.58 1.13
N VAL A 62 4.57 -2.17 0.59
CA VAL A 62 3.23 -2.13 1.21
C VAL A 62 3.23 -2.85 2.57
N ALA A 63 3.87 -4.01 2.68
CA ALA A 63 4.03 -4.69 3.96
C ALA A 63 4.80 -3.84 4.97
N PHE A 64 5.91 -3.22 4.57
CA PHE A 64 6.66 -2.30 5.43
C PHE A 64 5.79 -1.11 5.88
N ILE A 65 5.07 -0.46 4.98
CA ILE A 65 4.18 0.66 5.30
C ILE A 65 3.11 0.23 6.33
N VAL A 66 2.43 -0.89 6.10
CA VAL A 66 1.33 -1.35 6.97
C VAL A 66 1.84 -1.87 8.32
N PHE A 67 2.99 -2.54 8.40
CA PHE A 67 3.49 -3.07 9.68
C PHE A 67 4.37 -2.09 10.47
N ALA A 68 5.06 -1.15 9.81
CA ALA A 68 6.00 -0.23 10.46
C ALA A 68 5.51 1.22 10.56
N TRP A 69 4.61 1.70 9.68
CA TRP A 69 4.11 3.09 9.73
C TRP A 69 2.62 3.19 10.08
N TYR A 70 1.80 2.26 9.62
CA TYR A 70 0.34 2.23 9.86
C TYR A 70 -0.11 0.91 10.52
N PRO A 71 0.46 0.51 11.68
CA PRO A 71 0.09 -0.74 12.33
C PRO A 71 -1.43 -0.81 12.56
N PRO A 72 -2.08 -1.98 12.46
CA PRO A 72 -3.53 -2.06 12.59
C PRO A 72 -4.03 -1.47 13.93
N PRO A 73 -5.08 -0.62 13.93
CA PRO A 73 -5.98 -0.29 12.83
C PRO A 73 -5.70 1.06 12.12
N PHE A 74 -4.53 1.68 12.26
CA PHE A 74 -4.29 3.04 11.70
C PHE A 74 -4.51 3.14 10.18
N ALA A 75 -4.28 2.07 9.42
CA ALA A 75 -4.56 2.05 7.97
C ALA A 75 -6.06 2.20 7.61
N GLN A 76 -6.98 1.95 8.55
CA GLN A 76 -8.41 2.23 8.44
C GLN A 76 -8.73 3.65 8.94
N LEU A 77 -8.25 4.03 10.13
CA LEU A 77 -8.47 5.36 10.73
C LEU A 77 -8.01 6.50 9.81
N GLU A 78 -6.89 6.30 9.10
CA GLU A 78 -6.33 7.24 8.13
C GLU A 78 -6.76 6.97 6.68
N GLY A 79 -7.58 5.95 6.43
CA GLY A 79 -8.11 5.60 5.09
C GLY A 79 -7.07 5.23 4.01
N ILE A 80 -5.79 5.12 4.36
CA ILE A 80 -4.68 4.96 3.40
C ILE A 80 -4.74 3.65 2.60
N SER A 81 -5.49 2.65 3.07
CA SER A 81 -5.63 1.35 2.42
C SER A 81 -6.06 1.45 0.93
N SER A 82 -6.95 2.40 0.61
CA SER A 82 -7.40 2.66 -0.76
C SER A 82 -6.30 3.25 -1.65
N ILE A 83 -5.51 4.17 -1.08
CA ILE A 83 -4.37 4.82 -1.72
C ILE A 83 -3.27 3.80 -2.01
N LEU A 84 -2.91 2.95 -1.04
CA LEU A 84 -1.92 1.89 -1.21
C LEU A 84 -2.35 0.87 -2.28
N LEU A 85 -3.63 0.49 -2.33
CA LEU A 85 -4.15 -0.43 -3.34
C LEU A 85 -4.10 0.19 -4.75
N LEU A 86 -4.46 1.48 -4.89
CA LEU A 86 -4.38 2.20 -6.16
C LEU A 86 -2.93 2.26 -6.67
N MET A 87 -1.99 2.65 -5.80
CA MET A 87 -0.57 2.77 -6.13
C MET A 87 0.03 1.41 -6.50
N ALA A 88 -0.25 0.36 -5.72
CA ALA A 88 0.17 -0.99 -6.03
C ALA A 88 -0.42 -1.50 -7.35
N GLY A 89 -1.69 -1.19 -7.64
CA GLY A 89 -2.34 -1.54 -8.91
C GLY A 89 -1.70 -0.85 -10.12
N VAL A 90 -1.34 0.43 -9.99
CA VAL A 90 -0.64 1.19 -11.04
C VAL A 90 0.74 0.59 -11.30
N ASP A 91 1.54 0.34 -10.26
CA ASP A 91 2.93 -0.12 -10.44
C ASP A 91 3.01 -1.62 -10.82
N VAL A 92 2.18 -2.50 -10.25
CA VAL A 92 2.11 -3.92 -10.67
C VAL A 92 1.51 -4.05 -12.07
N GLY A 93 0.62 -3.16 -12.49
CA GLY A 93 -0.01 -3.19 -13.81
C GLY A 93 0.81 -2.53 -14.92
N ALA A 94 1.08 -1.23 -14.79
CA ALA A 94 1.55 -0.40 -15.90
C ALA A 94 2.97 -0.76 -16.37
N GLY A 95 3.92 -0.97 -15.46
CA GLY A 95 5.31 -1.32 -15.81
C GLY A 95 5.43 -2.63 -16.61
N PRO A 96 4.83 -3.73 -16.13
CA PRO A 96 4.75 -4.98 -16.87
C PRO A 96 3.98 -4.85 -18.20
N LEU A 97 2.84 -4.16 -18.25
CA LEU A 97 2.10 -3.94 -19.51
C LEU A 97 2.93 -3.15 -20.55
N CYS A 98 3.59 -2.07 -20.14
CA CYS A 98 4.56 -1.34 -20.98
C CYS A 98 5.69 -2.25 -21.46
N THR A 99 6.16 -3.16 -20.62
CA THR A 99 7.17 -4.18 -20.98
C THR A 99 6.66 -5.17 -22.02
N LEU A 100 5.41 -5.64 -21.90
CA LEU A 100 4.78 -6.53 -22.88
C LEU A 100 4.66 -5.88 -24.27
N VAL A 101 4.32 -4.58 -24.31
CA VAL A 101 4.22 -3.79 -25.55
C VAL A 101 5.61 -3.48 -26.12
N ALA A 102 6.56 -3.04 -25.27
CA ALA A 102 7.91 -2.66 -25.69
C ALA A 102 8.75 -3.86 -26.16
N ALA A 103 8.52 -5.06 -25.59
CA ALA A 103 9.18 -6.29 -25.97
C ALA A 103 8.91 -6.64 -27.44
N SER A 104 9.91 -6.43 -28.29
CA SER A 104 9.86 -6.82 -29.70
C SER A 104 11.11 -7.62 -30.06
N PRO A 105 10.97 -8.87 -30.54
CA PRO A 105 12.11 -9.69 -30.96
C PRO A 105 12.77 -9.19 -32.25
N LYS A 106 12.18 -8.17 -32.91
CA LYS A 106 12.81 -7.43 -34.02
C LYS A 106 13.81 -6.36 -33.53
N LYS A 107 13.81 -6.02 -32.23
CA LYS A 107 14.79 -5.08 -31.64
C LYS A 107 16.09 -5.81 -31.33
N SER A 108 17.22 -5.12 -31.48
CA SER A 108 18.50 -5.59 -30.94
C SER A 108 18.39 -5.73 -29.41
N ARG A 109 19.20 -6.62 -28.82
CA ARG A 109 19.24 -6.80 -27.36
C ARG A 109 19.54 -5.48 -26.62
N ALA A 110 20.37 -4.62 -27.19
CA ALA A 110 20.71 -3.31 -26.64
C ALA A 110 19.52 -2.33 -26.69
N HIS A 111 18.77 -2.26 -27.80
CA HIS A 111 17.56 -1.43 -27.88
C HIS A 111 16.49 -1.91 -26.89
N LEU A 112 16.26 -3.22 -26.80
CA LEU A 112 15.31 -3.77 -25.83
C LEU A 112 15.75 -3.49 -24.39
N ALA A 113 17.03 -3.65 -24.05
CA ALA A 113 17.56 -3.35 -22.73
C ALA A 113 17.38 -1.86 -22.37
N ARG A 114 17.64 -0.93 -23.31
CA ARG A 114 17.41 0.51 -23.09
C ARG A 114 15.94 0.82 -22.82
N ASP A 115 15.03 0.25 -23.61
CA ASP A 115 13.59 0.50 -23.44
C ASP A 115 13.10 -0.03 -22.07
N LEU A 116 13.55 -1.22 -21.66
CA LEU A 116 13.23 -1.77 -20.32
C LEU A 116 13.88 -0.97 -19.19
N ALA A 117 15.10 -0.44 -19.38
CA ALA A 117 15.75 0.43 -18.40
C ALA A 117 14.99 1.75 -18.21
N VAL A 118 14.45 2.36 -19.28
CA VAL A 118 13.61 3.55 -19.16
C VAL A 118 12.31 3.25 -18.40
N ILE A 119 11.62 2.14 -18.73
CA ILE A 119 10.40 1.72 -18.02
C ILE A 119 10.69 1.48 -16.54
N GLY A 120 11.76 0.74 -16.23
CA GLY A 120 12.18 0.44 -14.86
C GLY A 120 12.55 1.69 -14.07
N SER A 121 13.32 2.62 -14.65
CA SER A 121 13.68 3.88 -14.00
C SER A 121 12.45 4.75 -13.68
N VAL A 122 11.49 4.86 -14.60
CA VAL A 122 10.24 5.62 -14.34
C VAL A 122 9.42 4.96 -13.22
N GLN A 123 9.31 3.63 -13.21
CA GLN A 123 8.65 2.90 -12.12
C GLN A 123 9.36 3.07 -10.77
N LEU A 124 10.69 3.01 -10.74
CA LEU A 124 11.46 3.21 -9.51
C LEU A 124 11.33 4.65 -8.97
N LEU A 125 11.24 5.66 -9.85
CA LEU A 125 10.97 7.04 -9.45
C LEU A 125 9.55 7.21 -8.91
N ALA A 126 8.54 6.58 -9.54
CA ALA A 126 7.16 6.59 -9.05
C ALA A 126 7.05 5.92 -7.66
N LEU A 127 7.65 4.74 -7.49
CA LEU A 127 7.71 4.03 -6.21
C LEU A 127 8.51 4.81 -5.15
N GLY A 128 9.60 5.48 -5.53
CA GLY A 128 10.36 6.35 -4.62
C GLY A 128 9.53 7.53 -4.10
N TYR A 129 8.80 8.19 -4.99
CA TYR A 129 7.86 9.26 -4.63
C TYR A 129 6.70 8.76 -3.75
N ALA A 130 6.15 7.58 -4.10
CA ALA A 130 5.14 6.89 -3.30
C ALA A 130 5.58 6.66 -1.85
N VAL A 131 6.73 6.01 -1.67
CA VAL A 131 7.30 5.73 -0.34
C VAL A 131 7.64 7.02 0.40
N TYR A 132 8.17 8.04 -0.28
CA TYR A 132 8.50 9.34 0.32
C TYR A 132 7.27 10.08 0.85
N THR A 133 6.21 10.19 0.04
CA THR A 133 4.97 10.87 0.42
C THR A 133 4.26 10.16 1.58
N THR A 134 4.24 8.83 1.59
CA THR A 134 3.76 8.05 2.75
C THR A 134 4.65 8.20 3.98
N CYS A 135 5.98 8.28 3.81
CA CYS A 135 6.92 8.46 4.93
C CYS A 135 6.67 9.76 5.70
N ILE A 136 6.48 10.88 4.99
CA ILE A 136 6.23 12.17 5.64
C ILE A 136 4.81 12.26 6.22
N ALA A 137 3.82 11.64 5.57
CA ALA A 137 2.42 11.65 6.02
C ALA A 137 2.06 10.57 7.05
N ARG A 138 3.04 9.85 7.62
CA ARG A 138 2.81 8.77 8.59
C ARG A 138 2.28 9.30 9.94
N PRO A 139 1.41 8.54 10.63
CA PRO A 139 1.13 8.73 12.06
C PRO A 139 2.42 8.74 12.89
N ALA A 140 2.60 9.80 13.66
CA ALA A 140 3.75 10.02 14.52
C ALA A 140 3.39 9.89 16.01
N PHE A 141 2.22 10.40 16.40
CA PHE A 141 1.74 10.33 17.78
C PHE A 141 0.25 10.03 17.84
N VAL A 142 -0.16 9.37 18.93
CA VAL A 142 -1.56 9.33 19.36
C VAL A 142 -1.65 10.19 20.63
N VAL A 143 -2.20 11.38 20.48
CA VAL A 143 -2.20 12.41 21.50
C VAL A 143 -3.51 12.37 22.26
N TYR A 144 -3.46 12.12 23.57
CA TYR A 144 -4.62 12.31 24.44
C TYR A 144 -4.78 13.79 24.80
N SER A 145 -6.01 14.30 24.64
CA SER A 145 -6.43 15.63 25.07
C SER A 145 -7.89 15.59 25.52
N VAL A 146 -8.19 16.05 26.74
CA VAL A 146 -9.53 16.35 27.28
C VAL A 146 -10.62 15.29 26.98
N GLY A 147 -10.28 14.00 27.11
CA GLY A 147 -11.23 12.89 27.00
C GLY A 147 -11.30 12.20 25.64
N GLU A 148 -10.48 12.59 24.66
CA GLU A 148 -10.27 11.80 23.45
C GLU A 148 -8.80 11.67 23.04
N PHE A 149 -8.52 10.70 22.17
CA PHE A 149 -7.23 10.55 21.50
C PHE A 149 -7.34 11.05 20.05
N GLU A 150 -6.32 11.75 19.57
CA GLU A 150 -6.22 12.20 18.18
C GLU A 150 -4.90 11.75 17.56
N VAL A 151 -4.90 11.50 16.24
CA VAL A 151 -3.71 11.01 15.52
C VAL A 151 -2.98 12.18 14.84
N GLU A 152 -1.75 12.45 15.31
CA GLU A 152 -0.88 13.48 14.76
C GLU A 152 0.14 12.89 13.78
N HIS A 153 0.42 13.63 12.70
CA HIS A 153 1.24 13.14 11.59
C HIS A 153 2.60 13.85 11.49
N ALA A 154 3.60 13.14 10.99
CA ALA A 154 4.97 13.64 10.95
C ALA A 154 5.19 14.88 10.03
N ASN A 155 4.26 15.16 9.12
CA ASN A 155 4.27 16.34 8.23
C ASN A 155 3.53 17.55 8.82
N GLU A 156 2.70 17.36 9.84
CA GLU A 156 1.96 18.44 10.52
C GLU A 156 2.79 19.04 11.67
N LEU A 157 3.66 18.23 12.28
CA LEU A 157 4.60 18.66 13.31
C LEU A 157 5.90 19.20 12.70
N THR A 158 6.03 20.53 12.61
CA THR A 158 7.23 21.16 12.08
C THR A 158 8.46 20.86 12.94
N SER A 159 9.66 20.84 12.33
CA SER A 159 10.92 20.70 13.06
C SER A 159 11.11 21.78 14.13
N GLU A 160 10.53 22.96 13.94
CA GLU A 160 10.57 24.08 14.88
C GLU A 160 9.65 23.88 16.09
N GLU A 161 8.46 23.29 15.92
CA GLU A 161 7.59 22.93 17.04
C GLU A 161 8.10 21.67 17.77
N LEU A 162 8.62 20.69 17.05
CA LEU A 162 9.28 19.51 17.65
C LEU A 162 10.49 19.93 18.49
N ALA A 163 11.31 20.89 18.04
CA ALA A 163 12.43 21.42 18.81
C ALA A 163 12.00 22.14 20.12
N LYS A 164 10.71 22.48 20.29
CA LYS A 164 10.16 23.04 21.54
C LYS A 164 9.67 21.98 22.52
N ALA A 165 9.76 20.69 22.19
CA ALA A 165 9.32 19.61 23.07
C ALA A 165 10.04 19.63 24.43
N THR A 166 9.26 19.73 25.51
CA THR A 166 9.79 19.71 26.89
C THR A 166 10.37 18.33 27.25
N THR A 167 9.82 17.27 26.67
CA THR A 167 10.29 15.90 26.83
C THR A 167 11.21 15.52 25.65
N PRO A 168 12.52 15.24 25.87
CA PRO A 168 13.46 14.98 24.76
C PRO A 168 13.07 13.83 23.84
N ALA A 169 12.33 12.83 24.34
CA ALA A 169 11.83 11.72 23.54
C ALA A 169 10.82 12.13 22.45
N PHE A 170 10.21 13.32 22.56
CA PHE A 170 9.23 13.85 21.61
C PHE A 170 9.77 15.03 20.78
N ALA A 171 11.08 15.33 20.90
CA ALA A 171 11.75 16.34 20.08
C ALA A 171 11.97 15.93 18.61
N SER A 172 11.46 14.76 18.22
CA SER A 172 11.47 14.25 16.86
C SER A 172 10.27 13.31 16.64
N ALA A 173 9.65 13.34 15.47
CA ALA A 173 8.56 12.44 15.11
C ALA A 173 9.03 10.97 15.01
N PRO A 174 8.43 10.01 15.75
CA PRO A 174 8.78 8.58 15.70
C PRO A 174 8.83 8.01 14.28
N LEU A 175 9.81 7.14 14.00
CA LEU A 175 9.99 6.53 12.68
C LEU A 175 9.24 5.20 12.48
N LEU A 176 8.92 4.50 13.58
CA LEU A 176 8.33 3.16 13.59
C LEU A 176 7.01 3.16 14.36
N GLY A 177 5.95 3.61 13.68
CA GLY A 177 4.59 3.70 14.18
C GLY A 177 4.37 4.88 15.15
N PRO A 178 3.09 5.17 15.48
CA PRO A 178 2.76 6.29 16.34
C PRO A 178 2.97 5.95 17.82
N VAL A 179 3.45 6.94 18.59
CA VAL A 179 3.66 6.82 20.04
C VAL A 179 2.53 7.49 20.81
N PHE A 180 2.00 6.83 21.83
CA PHE A 180 0.98 7.41 22.71
C PHE A 180 1.59 8.46 23.66
N VAL A 181 0.99 9.64 23.70
CA VAL A 181 1.40 10.79 24.55
C VAL A 181 0.16 11.49 25.12
N GLU A 182 0.36 12.31 26.16
CA GLU A 182 -0.66 13.20 26.71
C GLU A 182 -0.27 14.65 26.47
N ALA A 183 -1.15 15.46 25.87
CA ALA A 183 -0.95 16.89 25.73
C ALA A 183 -1.52 17.61 26.95
N ARG A 184 -0.67 18.29 27.72
CA ARG A 184 -1.08 19.05 28.91
C ARG A 184 -1.23 20.54 28.59
N PHE A 185 -2.39 21.09 28.94
CA PHE A 185 -2.59 22.53 28.97
C PHE A 185 -1.65 23.20 29.98
N PRO A 186 -1.10 24.39 29.68
CA PRO A 186 -0.28 25.15 30.62
C PRO A 186 -1.04 25.57 31.88
N ASP A 187 -0.33 25.71 33.00
CA ASP A 187 -0.92 26.13 34.28
C ASP A 187 -1.41 27.59 34.28
N ASP A 188 -0.92 28.46 33.38
CA ASP A 188 -1.44 29.81 33.20
C ASP A 188 -2.80 29.79 32.47
N PRO A 189 -3.91 30.19 33.12
CA PRO A 189 -5.23 30.18 32.49
C PRO A 189 -5.32 31.09 31.26
N LYS A 190 -4.49 32.14 31.15
CA LYS A 190 -4.47 33.03 29.98
C LYS A 190 -3.90 32.32 28.76
N GLU A 191 -2.80 31.58 28.94
CA GLU A 191 -2.17 30.81 27.88
C GLU A 191 -3.04 29.61 27.48
N ALA A 192 -3.65 28.90 28.44
CA ALA A 192 -4.61 27.84 28.15
C ALA A 192 -5.80 28.38 27.32
N MET A 193 -6.39 29.51 27.73
CA MET A 193 -7.46 30.19 26.99
C MET A 193 -7.01 30.68 25.60
N ARG A 194 -5.75 31.10 25.43
CA ARG A 194 -5.18 31.46 24.13
C ARG A 194 -5.11 30.26 23.19
N ILE A 195 -4.75 29.08 23.70
CA ILE A 195 -4.70 27.83 22.92
C ILE A 195 -6.13 27.39 22.52
N VAL A 196 -7.07 27.39 23.47
CA VAL A 196 -8.48 27.07 23.17
C VAL A 196 -9.07 28.02 22.12
N ASN A 197 -8.84 29.33 22.24
CA ASN A 197 -9.30 30.30 21.24
C ASN A 197 -8.61 30.09 19.87
N SER A 198 -7.32 29.73 19.85
CA SER A 198 -6.59 29.38 18.62
C SER A 198 -7.29 28.23 17.89
N ALA A 199 -7.55 27.12 18.58
CA ALA A 199 -8.25 25.96 18.03
C ALA A 199 -9.66 26.31 17.50
N VAL A 200 -10.45 27.08 18.27
CA VAL A 200 -11.81 27.50 17.89
C VAL A 200 -11.82 28.34 16.60
N PHE A 201 -10.77 29.12 16.33
CA PHE A 201 -10.64 29.91 15.10
C PHE A 201 -9.81 29.20 14.01
N GLY A 202 -9.59 27.90 14.10
CA GLY A 202 -8.90 27.09 13.09
C GLY A 202 -7.37 27.26 13.06
N GLY A 203 -6.80 27.83 14.12
CA GLY A 203 -5.37 27.78 14.42
C GLY A 203 -4.99 26.52 15.18
N PRO A 204 -3.69 26.36 15.56
CA PRO A 204 -3.21 25.18 16.26
C PRO A 204 -3.87 24.97 17.63
N ASP A 205 -4.17 23.71 17.95
CA ASP A 205 -4.65 23.23 19.25
C ASP A 205 -3.52 22.59 20.07
N ILE A 206 -3.77 22.26 21.34
CA ILE A 206 -2.82 21.67 22.28
C ILE A 206 -2.20 20.36 21.76
N LYS A 207 -2.93 19.59 20.94
CA LYS A 207 -2.45 18.36 20.31
C LYS A 207 -1.36 18.61 19.26
N ASP A 208 -1.32 19.80 18.66
CA ASP A 208 -0.34 20.19 17.64
C ASP A 208 0.96 20.73 18.28
N MET A 209 1.10 20.65 19.61
CA MET A 209 2.12 21.36 20.38
C MET A 209 3.02 20.40 21.16
N PRO A 210 4.10 19.86 20.55
CA PRO A 210 5.06 18.95 21.20
C PRO A 210 5.65 19.46 22.53
N ARG A 211 5.71 20.78 22.73
CA ARG A 211 6.09 21.41 24.02
C ARG A 211 5.20 20.99 25.19
N SER A 212 3.95 20.66 24.94
CA SER A 212 2.96 20.18 25.90
C SER A 212 2.90 18.66 26.04
N PHE A 213 3.68 17.89 25.25
CA PHE A 213 3.63 16.44 25.27
C PHE A 213 4.35 15.84 26.49
N GLN A 214 3.62 14.98 27.18
CA GLN A 214 4.06 14.17 28.30
C GLN A 214 3.91 12.67 27.96
N PRO A 215 4.71 11.78 28.58
CA PRO A 215 4.55 10.34 28.38
C PRO A 215 3.14 9.87 28.77
N TRP A 216 2.51 9.07 27.91
CA TRP A 216 1.23 8.45 28.25
C TRP A 216 1.44 7.23 29.18
N PRO A 217 0.64 7.08 30.26
CA PRO A 217 -0.27 8.08 30.85
C PRO A 217 0.48 9.04 31.78
N TYR A 218 0.06 10.31 31.83
CA TYR A 218 0.67 11.27 32.75
C TYR A 218 0.05 11.19 34.17
N PRO A 219 0.82 11.40 35.26
CA PRO A 219 0.26 11.51 36.60
C PRO A 219 -0.76 12.66 36.70
N GLY A 220 -1.98 12.37 37.17
CA GLY A 220 -3.06 13.37 37.20
C GLY A 220 -3.77 13.58 35.84
N THR A 221 -3.68 12.60 34.93
CA THR A 221 -4.53 12.51 33.74
C THR A 221 -6.02 12.39 34.12
N ASP A 222 -6.88 13.16 33.44
CA ASP A 222 -8.34 13.10 33.62
C ASP A 222 -8.98 11.89 32.89
N ALA A 223 -8.18 11.16 32.09
CA ALA A 223 -8.61 9.99 31.32
C ALA A 223 -9.37 8.94 32.14
N ARG A 224 -9.04 8.76 33.43
CA ARG A 224 -9.75 7.82 34.32
C ARG A 224 -11.21 8.23 34.60
N GLU A 225 -11.48 9.53 34.60
CA GLU A 225 -12.81 10.11 34.85
C GLU A 225 -13.62 10.20 33.54
N LYS A 226 -12.94 10.44 32.41
CA LYS A 226 -13.55 10.50 31.08
C LYS A 226 -13.84 9.12 30.48
N ALA A 227 -13.05 8.10 30.81
CA ALA A 227 -13.18 6.78 30.21
C ALA A 227 -14.44 6.04 30.67
N LYS A 228 -15.14 5.43 29.72
CA LYS A 228 -16.38 4.68 30.00
C LYS A 228 -16.04 3.22 30.34
N PRO A 229 -16.64 2.62 31.39
CA PRO A 229 -16.47 1.20 31.66
C PRO A 229 -17.17 0.36 30.59
N ILE A 230 -16.66 -0.86 30.36
CA ILE A 230 -17.20 -1.78 29.33
C ILE A 230 -18.69 -2.12 29.57
N SER A 231 -19.15 -2.05 30.82
CA SER A 231 -20.56 -2.24 31.21
C SER A 231 -21.51 -1.13 30.73
N GLN A 232 -21.02 0.02 30.28
CA GLN A 232 -21.83 1.06 29.63
C GLN A 232 -21.96 0.87 28.11
N LEU A 233 -21.24 -0.09 27.52
CA LEU A 233 -21.40 -0.43 26.10
C LEU A 233 -22.68 -1.28 25.92
N PRO A 234 -23.47 -1.05 24.86
CA PRO A 234 -24.65 -1.86 24.56
C PRO A 234 -24.31 -3.35 24.48
N GLU A 235 -25.09 -4.20 25.14
CA GLU A 235 -24.79 -5.63 25.32
C GLU A 235 -24.56 -6.37 23.99
N HIS A 236 -25.36 -6.03 22.98
CA HIS A 236 -25.32 -6.56 21.61
C HIS A 236 -24.82 -5.52 20.59
N GLY A 237 -23.95 -4.59 21.02
CA GLY A 237 -23.35 -3.59 20.14
C GLY A 237 -22.03 -4.09 19.55
N ALA A 238 -21.82 -3.88 18.25
CA ALA A 238 -20.62 -4.33 17.51
C ALA A 238 -19.29 -3.99 18.22
N LEU A 239 -19.18 -2.81 18.83
CA LEU A 239 -18.00 -2.43 19.63
C LEU A 239 -17.76 -3.37 20.82
N ARG A 240 -18.80 -3.77 21.56
CA ARG A 240 -18.68 -4.69 22.70
C ARG A 240 -18.29 -6.10 22.21
N GLU A 241 -18.88 -6.56 21.12
CA GLU A 241 -18.52 -7.83 20.47
C GLU A 241 -17.06 -7.88 20.00
N ALA A 242 -16.49 -6.75 19.57
CA ALA A 242 -15.08 -6.64 19.20
C ALA A 242 -14.13 -6.47 20.40
N VAL A 243 -14.57 -5.80 21.47
CA VAL A 243 -13.79 -5.59 22.70
C VAL A 243 -13.61 -6.89 23.49
N VAL A 244 -14.64 -7.73 23.62
CA VAL A 244 -14.57 -8.96 24.45
C VAL A 244 -13.46 -9.95 24.02
N PRO A 245 -13.29 -10.28 22.72
CA PRO A 245 -12.17 -11.08 22.24
C PRO A 245 -10.80 -10.45 22.50
N LEU A 246 -10.68 -9.13 22.32
CA LEU A 246 -9.44 -8.39 22.62
C LEU A 246 -9.07 -8.53 24.10
N LEU A 247 -10.00 -8.26 25.02
CA LEU A 247 -9.78 -8.38 26.46
C LEU A 247 -9.38 -9.81 26.86
N ARG A 248 -10.07 -10.82 26.31
CA ARG A 248 -9.72 -12.24 26.50
C ARG A 248 -8.31 -12.56 26.04
N SER A 249 -7.88 -12.05 24.88
CA SER A 249 -6.52 -12.25 24.35
C SER A 249 -5.42 -11.61 25.22
N ARG A 250 -5.78 -10.59 26.02
CA ARG A 250 -4.88 -9.88 26.94
C ARG A 250 -5.00 -10.34 28.39
N GLY A 251 -5.88 -11.30 28.69
CA GLY A 251 -6.12 -11.79 30.07
C GLY A 251 -6.73 -10.73 31.00
N VAL A 252 -7.49 -9.77 30.47
CA VAL A 252 -8.12 -8.69 31.24
C VAL A 252 -9.63 -8.92 31.35
N GLY A 253 -10.21 -8.74 32.53
CA GLY A 253 -11.66 -8.81 32.73
C GLY A 253 -12.37 -7.52 32.29
N GLU A 254 -13.64 -7.60 31.90
CA GLU A 254 -14.42 -6.42 31.47
C GLU A 254 -14.52 -5.32 32.53
N ALA A 255 -14.56 -5.68 33.81
CA ALA A 255 -14.60 -4.73 34.93
C ALA A 255 -13.28 -3.96 35.13
N ASP A 256 -12.17 -4.54 34.64
CA ASP A 256 -10.81 -4.00 34.70
C ASP A 256 -10.40 -3.30 33.41
N ALA A 257 -11.35 -3.06 32.50
CA ALA A 257 -11.17 -2.34 31.26
C ALA A 257 -12.07 -1.10 31.18
N VAL A 258 -11.59 -0.08 30.48
CA VAL A 258 -12.33 1.14 30.15
C VAL A 258 -12.02 1.54 28.71
N VAL A 259 -12.85 2.40 28.13
CA VAL A 259 -12.72 2.85 26.75
C VAL A 259 -12.75 4.37 26.63
N LEU A 260 -11.93 4.87 25.70
CA LEU A 260 -11.91 6.27 25.26
C LEU A 260 -11.99 6.32 23.73
N PRO A 261 -12.65 7.34 23.14
CA PRO A 261 -12.65 7.53 21.70
C PRO A 261 -11.25 7.83 21.14
N ILE A 262 -11.03 7.46 19.89
CA ILE A 262 -9.91 7.95 19.07
C ILE A 262 -10.44 8.50 17.74
N THR A 263 -9.83 9.56 17.25
CA THR A 263 -10.15 10.21 15.97
C THR A 263 -8.92 10.18 15.06
N GLY A 264 -9.04 9.58 13.89
CA GLY A 264 -8.09 9.70 12.77
C GLY A 264 -8.63 10.61 11.67
N LYS A 265 -7.92 10.75 10.54
CA LYS A 265 -8.34 11.66 9.46
C LYS A 265 -9.60 11.27 8.71
N ILE A 266 -9.90 9.97 8.63
CA ILE A 266 -10.97 9.43 7.79
C ILE A 266 -12.05 8.73 8.62
N ASP A 267 -11.66 8.05 9.69
CA ASP A 267 -12.55 7.28 10.55
C ASP A 267 -12.23 7.49 12.03
N ARG A 268 -13.19 7.20 12.90
CA ARG A 268 -13.02 7.21 14.37
C ARG A 268 -12.85 5.78 14.88
N GLY A 269 -12.63 5.64 16.17
CA GLY A 269 -12.50 4.35 16.83
C GLY A 269 -12.59 4.47 18.34
N THR A 270 -12.11 3.43 19.01
CA THR A 270 -12.10 3.32 20.46
C THR A 270 -10.81 2.68 20.94
N VAL A 271 -10.07 3.38 21.78
CA VAL A 271 -8.92 2.84 22.51
C VAL A 271 -9.44 2.08 23.72
N VAL A 272 -9.02 0.83 23.86
CA VAL A 272 -9.34 -0.03 25.00
C VAL A 272 -8.15 0.01 25.96
N LEU A 273 -8.41 0.41 27.20
CA LEU A 273 -7.40 0.65 28.23
C LEU A 273 -7.63 -0.27 29.43
N ARG A 274 -6.55 -0.68 30.09
CA ARG A 274 -6.64 -1.31 31.41
C ARG A 274 -6.94 -0.25 32.46
N LYS A 275 -7.94 -0.47 33.29
CA LYS A 275 -8.46 0.48 34.28
C LYS A 275 -7.46 0.82 35.39
N SER A 276 -6.58 -0.11 35.75
CA SER A 276 -5.60 0.09 36.84
C SER A 276 -4.52 1.10 36.50
N ASP A 277 -3.96 1.04 35.29
CA ASP A 277 -2.74 1.75 34.88
C ASP A 277 -2.87 2.52 33.55
N LEU A 278 -4.05 2.50 32.90
CA LEU A 278 -4.30 3.08 31.57
C LEU A 278 -3.37 2.54 30.46
N ALA A 279 -2.81 1.33 30.64
CA ALA A 279 -2.08 0.66 29.58
C ALA A 279 -2.99 0.37 28.38
N VAL A 280 -2.52 0.70 27.17
CA VAL A 280 -3.24 0.45 25.92
C VAL A 280 -3.31 -1.05 25.65
N LEU A 281 -4.52 -1.61 25.71
CA LEU A 281 -4.79 -3.02 25.40
C LEU A 281 -5.01 -3.21 23.90
N GLY A 282 -5.53 -2.21 23.20
CA GLY A 282 -5.67 -2.19 21.75
C GLY A 282 -6.56 -1.04 21.29
N ILE A 283 -6.79 -0.98 19.98
CA ILE A 283 -7.70 -0.01 19.36
C ILE A 283 -8.69 -0.80 18.51
N ILE A 284 -9.98 -0.54 18.69
CA ILE A 284 -11.04 -1.03 17.83
C ILE A 284 -11.43 0.13 16.91
N PRO A 285 -11.29 0.02 15.58
CA PRO A 285 -11.79 1.05 14.67
C PRO A 285 -13.33 1.11 14.73
N TYR A 286 -13.93 2.18 14.22
CA TYR A 286 -15.38 2.25 14.14
C TYR A 286 -15.92 1.09 13.30
N LEU A 287 -16.97 0.47 13.84
CA LEU A 287 -17.71 -0.60 13.18
C LEU A 287 -19.05 -0.01 12.80
N ALA A 288 -19.30 0.12 11.49
CA ALA A 288 -20.61 0.51 11.00
C ALA A 288 -21.66 -0.51 11.48
N PRO A 289 -22.84 -0.05 11.92
CA PRO A 289 -23.93 -0.91 12.39
C PRO A 289 -24.60 -1.70 11.27
#